data_AF-A0A8H6M7H0-F1
#
_entry.id   AF-A0A8H6M7H0-F1
#
_cell.length_a   1.000
_cell.length_b   1.000
_cell.length_c   1.000
_cell.angle_alpha   90.00
_cell.angle_beta   90.00
_cell.angle_gamma   90.00
#
_symmetry.space_group_name_H-M   'P 1'
#
loop_
_entity.id
_entity.type
_entity.pdbx_description
1 polymer ?
#
loop_
_entity_poly.entity_id
_entity_poly.type
_entity_poly.pdbx_seq_one_letter_code
_entity_poly.pdbx_strand_id
1 'polypeptide(L)'
;MRGAAQMSLVLVASAQAFMWPKMALSSHIDHVETSPGVSSGMLQSTPAELALDESERRLLQLGSEALDRFEREPDCFSRVAQRVRSQCAKSDHCQDERVAAAISLTLCEIRTAKHYSVPMECSALDMGLRDNIELETSSLGPCVDALSRSAQLWSSYSGYLRELPMLCVAFRRLHDIDVAREIYRNATLEKLDFLRYLQSHRSREEERELRWSLYQENANEIGNDIRAAVLDLRSVFQTQVSDSMVASITKIREECITSVRSLVSELRIAHTELLQEGGISLEKTVAHHTSELSGVLQTIHTVIDRQTRLLASRLEAHEGQFKCCRAEH
;
A
#
# COMPACT_ATOMS: atom_id res chain seq x y z
N MET A 1 -19.96 12.52 -31.38
CA MET A 1 -20.99 12.56 -30.33
C MET A 1 -20.32 12.25 -29.00
N ARG A 2 -19.97 13.30 -28.27
CA ARG A 2 -19.37 13.27 -26.93
C ARG A 2 -20.46 13.74 -25.97
N GLY A 3 -20.78 12.97 -24.94
CA GLY A 3 -21.70 13.35 -23.87
C GLY A 3 -20.96 13.30 -22.55
N ALA A 4 -20.52 14.46 -22.08
CA ALA A 4 -19.85 14.67 -20.81
C ALA A 4 -20.91 14.81 -19.70
N ALA A 5 -20.77 14.04 -18.63
CA ALA A 5 -21.49 14.29 -17.38
C ALA A 5 -20.58 15.05 -16.43
N GLN A 6 -20.88 16.33 -16.27
CA GLN A 6 -20.42 17.18 -15.17
C GLN A 6 -21.18 16.79 -13.90
N MET A 7 -20.47 16.56 -12.81
CA MET A 7 -21.03 16.81 -11.48
C MET A 7 -19.97 17.48 -10.62
N SER A 8 -20.26 18.74 -10.31
CA SER A 8 -19.59 19.59 -9.33
C SER A 8 -19.67 18.98 -7.93
N LEU A 9 -18.57 19.04 -7.19
CA LEU A 9 -18.63 19.16 -5.73
C LEU A 9 -17.53 20.12 -5.28
N VAL A 10 -17.98 21.16 -4.60
CA VAL A 10 -17.24 22.32 -4.12
C VAL A 10 -17.32 22.27 -2.59
N LEU A 11 -16.19 22.61 -1.94
CA LEU A 11 -15.97 22.89 -0.50
C LEU A 11 -15.93 21.66 0.42
N VAL A 12 -15.01 21.53 1.38
CA VAL A 12 -14.53 22.54 2.33
C VAL A 12 -13.03 22.37 2.63
N ALA A 13 -12.30 23.48 2.58
CA ALA A 13 -11.01 23.65 3.24
C ALA A 13 -11.24 24.14 4.67
N SER A 14 -10.67 23.45 5.66
CA SER A 14 -10.29 23.98 6.98
C SER A 14 -9.65 22.88 7.82
N ALA A 15 -8.35 22.67 7.63
CA ALA A 15 -7.51 21.88 8.53
C ALA A 15 -6.24 22.67 8.86
N GLN A 16 -6.42 23.77 9.58
CA GLN A 16 -5.34 24.46 10.27
C GLN A 16 -5.86 24.85 11.65
N ALA A 17 -5.47 24.08 12.67
CA ALA A 17 -5.23 24.51 14.04
C ALA A 17 -5.30 23.30 14.98
N PHE A 18 -4.27 22.45 14.98
CA PHE A 18 -3.86 21.66 16.15
C PHE A 18 -2.43 21.16 15.89
N MET A 19 -1.48 22.09 15.84
CA MET A 19 -0.06 21.74 15.96
C MET A 19 0.25 21.59 17.44
N TRP A 20 0.22 20.36 17.94
CA TRP A 20 0.92 20.02 19.18
C TRP A 20 2.42 19.87 18.87
N PRO A 21 3.33 20.32 19.76
CA PRO A 21 4.75 20.06 19.58
C PRO A 21 4.98 18.54 19.57
N LYS A 22 5.71 18.04 18.58
CA LYS A 22 6.22 16.67 18.53
C LYS A 22 7.00 16.39 19.82
N MET A 23 6.42 15.67 20.77
CA MET A 23 7.22 14.95 21.75
C MET A 23 7.90 13.80 21.00
N ALA A 24 9.21 13.92 20.81
CA ALA A 24 10.04 12.83 20.33
C ALA A 24 10.02 11.72 21.39
N LEU A 25 9.25 10.66 21.11
CA LEU A 25 9.34 9.43 21.87
C LEU A 25 10.63 8.73 21.42
N SER A 26 11.72 8.98 22.15
CA SER A 26 12.98 8.29 21.97
C SER A 26 12.85 6.87 22.52
N SER A 27 12.82 5.88 21.62
CA SER A 27 13.04 4.48 21.94
C SER A 27 14.55 4.26 22.09
N HIS A 28 15.05 4.20 23.33
CA HIS A 28 16.37 3.65 23.60
C HIS A 28 16.32 2.84 24.89
N ILE A 29 16.03 1.54 24.73
CA ILE A 29 16.48 0.51 25.67
C ILE A 29 17.84 0.09 25.09
N ASP A 30 18.92 0.43 25.78
CA ASP A 30 20.02 -0.50 26.04
C ASP A 30 21.14 0.13 26.88
N HIS A 31 21.70 -0.73 27.75
CA HIS A 31 22.95 -0.66 28.50
C HIS A 31 23.12 0.34 29.66
N VAL A 32 23.01 -0.25 30.86
CA VAL A 32 23.62 0.19 32.12
C VAL A 32 25.14 0.10 32.00
N GLU A 33 25.82 1.24 32.02
CA GLU A 33 27.20 1.36 32.48
C GLU A 33 27.35 2.59 33.39
N THR A 34 28.02 2.35 34.50
CA THR A 34 28.26 3.26 35.62
C THR A 34 29.42 4.21 35.35
N SER A 35 29.19 5.52 35.33
CA SER A 35 30.11 6.52 35.91
C SER A 35 29.55 7.95 35.91
N PRO A 36 30.06 8.83 36.80
CA PRO A 36 29.32 9.98 37.31
C PRO A 36 29.68 11.30 36.62
N GLY A 37 28.73 12.23 36.64
CA GLY A 37 29.01 13.66 36.50
C GLY A 37 28.63 14.25 35.15
N VAL A 38 27.35 14.46 34.91
CA VAL A 38 26.87 15.50 33.99
C VAL A 38 25.62 16.15 34.58
N SER A 39 25.67 17.47 34.67
CA SER A 39 24.73 18.38 35.33
C SER A 39 23.25 18.10 35.03
N SER A 40 22.48 17.93 36.11
CA SER A 40 21.04 18.12 36.16
C SER A 40 20.67 19.54 35.74
N GLY A 41 20.49 19.78 34.45
CA GLY A 41 19.60 20.81 33.93
C GLY A 41 18.17 20.31 33.94
N MET A 42 17.62 20.05 35.13
CA MET A 42 16.19 19.78 35.29
C MET A 42 15.43 21.02 34.83
N LEU A 43 14.60 20.85 33.80
CA LEU A 43 13.42 21.67 33.54
C LEU A 43 12.54 21.65 34.80
N GLN A 44 12.81 22.55 35.74
CA GLN A 44 11.84 23.00 36.72
C GLN A 44 10.85 23.89 35.98
N SER A 45 9.85 23.28 35.34
CA SER A 45 8.58 23.97 35.14
C SER A 45 7.98 24.19 36.53
N THR A 46 8.18 25.37 37.07
CA THR A 46 7.57 25.79 38.32
C THR A 46 6.04 25.70 38.19
N PRO A 47 5.33 25.06 39.13
CA PRO A 47 3.86 25.06 39.18
C PRO A 47 3.35 26.41 39.72
N ALA A 48 3.96 27.52 39.26
CA ALA A 48 3.71 28.86 39.77
C ALA A 48 2.60 29.61 39.02
N GLU A 49 2.15 29.10 37.87
CA GLU A 49 1.22 29.81 36.98
C GLU A 49 -0.26 29.52 37.26
N LEU A 50 -0.57 28.71 38.27
CA LEU A 50 -1.95 28.42 38.72
C LEU A 50 -2.21 28.84 40.17
N ALA A 51 -1.29 29.59 40.78
CA ALA A 51 -1.52 30.13 42.12
C ALA A 51 -2.48 31.32 42.03
N LEU A 52 -3.75 31.09 42.41
CA LEU A 52 -4.74 32.15 42.60
C LEU A 52 -4.14 33.28 43.44
N ASP A 53 -4.37 34.52 43.03
CA ASP A 53 -3.90 35.68 43.80
C ASP A 53 -4.51 35.68 45.20
N GLU A 54 -3.80 36.25 46.18
CA GLU A 54 -4.27 36.32 47.57
C GLU A 54 -5.59 37.09 47.68
N SER A 55 -5.79 38.12 46.86
CA SER A 55 -7.07 38.86 46.81
C SER A 55 -8.20 38.00 46.25
N GLU A 56 -7.90 37.17 45.25
CA GLU A 56 -8.85 36.23 44.65
C GLU A 56 -9.24 35.16 45.67
N ARG A 57 -8.28 34.54 46.36
CA ARG A 57 -8.56 33.57 47.43
C ARG A 57 -9.50 34.11 48.51
N ARG A 58 -9.32 35.36 48.92
CA ARG A 58 -10.20 36.00 49.91
C ARG A 58 -11.61 36.22 49.38
N LEU A 59 -11.75 36.69 48.13
CA LEU A 59 -13.06 36.85 47.49
C LEU A 59 -13.80 35.50 47.41
N LEU A 60 -13.07 34.44 47.11
CA LEU A 60 -13.61 33.09 47.03
C LEU A 60 -14.06 32.55 48.38
N GLN A 61 -13.27 32.80 49.43
CA GLN A 61 -13.64 32.40 50.78
C GLN A 61 -14.90 33.15 51.25
N LEU A 62 -14.95 34.47 51.04
CA LEU A 62 -16.12 35.28 51.36
C LEU A 62 -17.38 34.85 50.58
N GLY A 63 -17.21 34.52 49.30
CA GLY A 63 -18.30 33.97 48.47
C GLY A 63 -18.79 32.62 48.97
N SER A 64 -17.89 31.73 49.41
CA SER A 64 -18.23 30.42 49.98
C SER A 64 -18.95 30.55 51.32
N GLU A 65 -18.48 31.43 52.19
CA GLU A 65 -19.12 31.68 53.49
C GLU A 65 -20.51 32.30 53.32
N ALA A 66 -20.69 33.19 52.33
CA ALA A 66 -22.00 33.71 51.98
C ALA A 66 -22.91 32.56 51.50
N LEU A 67 -22.45 31.74 50.56
CA LEU A 67 -23.22 30.62 50.02
C LEU A 67 -23.67 29.63 51.11
N ASP A 68 -22.76 29.25 52.02
CA ASP A 68 -23.06 28.33 53.13
C ASP A 68 -24.19 28.85 54.04
N ARG A 69 -24.28 30.17 54.22
CA ARG A 69 -25.40 30.79 54.96
C ARG A 69 -26.71 30.66 54.18
N PHE A 70 -26.68 30.91 52.88
CA PHE A 70 -27.86 30.84 52.03
C PHE A 70 -28.41 29.42 51.83
N GLU A 71 -27.54 28.39 51.80
CA GLU A 71 -27.97 26.99 51.65
C GLU A 71 -28.63 26.40 52.92
N ARG A 72 -28.38 26.98 54.10
CA ARG A 72 -28.89 26.48 55.39
C ARG A 72 -30.25 27.07 55.81
N GLU A 73 -30.72 28.11 55.14
CA GLU A 73 -31.93 28.86 55.50
C GLU A 73 -33.23 28.20 54.95
N PRO A 74 -34.41 28.42 55.59
CA PRO A 74 -35.65 27.71 55.28
C PRO A 74 -36.19 28.03 53.88
N ASP A 75 -37.22 27.28 53.46
CA ASP A 75 -37.78 27.23 52.09
C ASP A 75 -37.93 28.58 51.35
N CYS A 76 -38.23 29.68 52.05
CA CYS A 76 -38.30 31.02 51.43
C CYS A 76 -36.95 31.47 50.87
N PHE A 77 -35.89 31.37 51.68
CA PHE A 77 -34.54 31.78 51.31
C PHE A 77 -33.97 30.88 50.21
N SER A 78 -34.20 29.56 50.31
CA SER A 78 -33.76 28.59 49.31
C SER A 78 -34.33 28.90 47.90
N ARG A 79 -35.62 29.27 47.81
CA ARG A 79 -36.26 29.66 46.54
C ARG A 79 -35.65 30.94 45.96
N VAL A 80 -35.41 31.95 46.80
CA VAL A 80 -34.78 33.20 46.35
C VAL A 80 -33.34 32.93 45.89
N ALA A 81 -32.58 32.12 46.64
CA ALA A 81 -31.22 31.72 46.29
C ALA A 81 -31.16 30.98 44.94
N GLN A 82 -32.12 30.09 44.66
CA GLN A 82 -32.20 29.40 43.36
C GLN A 82 -32.43 30.37 42.19
N ARG A 83 -33.32 31.36 42.37
CA ARG A 83 -33.55 32.40 41.36
C ARG A 83 -32.29 33.24 41.16
N VAL A 84 -31.67 33.71 42.24
CA VAL A 84 -30.42 34.47 42.20
C VAL A 84 -29.32 33.66 41.48
N ARG A 85 -29.14 32.37 41.79
CA ARG A 85 -28.18 31.49 41.12
C ARG A 85 -28.40 31.46 39.60
N SER A 86 -29.64 31.34 39.14
CA SER A 86 -29.98 31.31 37.71
C SER A 86 -29.73 32.64 37.00
N GLN A 87 -29.92 33.77 37.70
CA GLN A 87 -29.67 35.11 37.20
C GLN A 87 -28.17 35.42 37.17
N CYS A 88 -27.43 35.05 38.21
CA CYS A 88 -25.99 35.31 38.28
C CYS A 88 -25.19 34.54 37.21
N ALA A 89 -25.73 33.45 36.67
CA ALA A 89 -25.13 32.71 35.55
C ALA A 89 -25.28 33.45 34.20
N LYS A 90 -26.26 34.35 34.08
CA LYS A 90 -26.46 35.19 32.90
C LYS A 90 -25.67 36.48 33.10
N SER A 91 -24.72 36.77 32.22
CA SER A 91 -23.64 37.76 32.40
C SER A 91 -24.06 39.24 32.54
N ASP A 92 -25.36 39.55 32.54
CA ASP A 92 -25.87 40.91 32.57
C ASP A 92 -26.68 41.13 33.86
N HIS A 93 -26.00 41.59 34.91
CA HIS A 93 -26.63 41.86 36.20
C HIS A 93 -27.44 43.16 36.13
N CYS A 94 -28.72 43.07 35.77
CA CYS A 94 -29.62 44.21 35.91
C CYS A 94 -29.69 44.62 37.40
N GLN A 95 -29.40 45.88 37.69
CA GLN A 95 -29.45 46.43 39.05
C GLN A 95 -30.81 46.16 39.72
N ASP A 96 -31.88 46.16 38.92
CA ASP A 96 -33.24 45.91 39.38
C ASP A 96 -33.46 44.48 39.89
N GLU A 97 -32.81 43.47 39.28
CA GLU A 97 -32.87 42.09 39.76
C GLU A 97 -32.19 41.94 41.12
N ARG A 98 -31.07 42.65 41.32
CA ARG A 98 -30.38 42.69 42.62
C ARG A 98 -31.23 43.35 43.70
N VAL A 99 -31.90 44.46 43.36
CA VAL A 99 -32.83 45.13 44.27
C VAL A 99 -34.02 44.22 44.60
N ALA A 100 -34.62 43.57 43.60
CA ALA A 100 -35.73 42.63 43.81
C ALA A 100 -35.34 41.42 44.67
N ALA A 101 -34.14 40.87 44.47
CA ALA A 101 -33.62 39.78 45.29
C ALA A 101 -33.38 40.23 46.73
N ALA A 102 -32.78 41.41 46.94
CA ALA A 102 -32.54 41.95 48.28
C ALA A 102 -33.85 42.19 49.04
N ILE A 103 -34.88 42.73 48.36
CA ILE A 103 -36.23 42.86 48.91
C ILE A 103 -36.78 41.48 49.27
N SER A 104 -36.73 40.51 48.36
CA SER A 104 -37.28 39.16 48.59
C SER A 104 -36.65 38.46 49.79
N LEU A 105 -35.34 38.59 49.97
CA LEU A 105 -34.61 38.08 51.14
C LEU A 105 -35.03 38.77 52.43
N THR A 106 -35.20 40.10 52.38
CA THR A 106 -35.70 40.88 53.52
C THR A 106 -37.11 40.47 53.89
N LEU A 107 -37.98 40.19 52.91
CA LEU A 107 -39.34 39.70 53.16
C LEU A 107 -39.33 38.28 53.75
N CYS A 108 -38.39 37.42 53.34
CA CYS A 108 -38.19 36.13 54.00
C CYS A 108 -37.83 36.31 55.47
N GLU A 109 -36.95 37.25 55.81
CA GLU A 109 -36.57 37.57 57.19
C GLU A 109 -37.74 38.18 58.00
N ILE A 110 -38.56 39.05 57.39
CA ILE A 110 -39.77 39.59 58.02
C ILE A 110 -40.73 38.46 58.39
N ARG A 111 -40.92 37.47 57.51
CA ARG A 111 -41.83 36.34 57.78
C ARG A 111 -41.34 35.44 58.90
N THR A 112 -40.03 35.29 59.05
CA THR A 112 -39.47 34.52 60.19
C THR A 112 -39.55 35.32 61.48
N ALA A 113 -39.50 36.66 61.42
CA ALA A 113 -39.68 37.56 62.55
C ALA A 113 -41.17 37.78 62.90
N LYS A 114 -41.70 37.00 63.86
CA LYS A 114 -43.11 37.01 64.30
C LYS A 114 -43.73 38.39 64.68
N HIS A 115 -42.93 39.44 64.81
CA HIS A 115 -43.36 40.77 65.28
C HIS A 115 -43.46 41.83 64.16
N TYR A 116 -43.11 41.49 62.92
CA TYR A 116 -43.19 42.42 61.79
C TYR A 116 -44.19 41.92 60.75
N SER A 117 -45.06 42.82 60.28
CA SER A 117 -45.90 42.57 59.11
C SER A 117 -45.20 43.09 57.86
N VAL A 118 -45.38 42.39 56.74
CA VAL A 118 -44.87 42.83 55.44
C VAL A 118 -45.56 44.14 55.02
N PRO A 119 -44.82 45.17 54.57
CA PRO A 119 -45.43 46.39 54.04
C PRO A 119 -46.31 46.12 52.83
N MET A 120 -47.46 46.77 52.74
CA MET A 120 -48.41 46.58 51.64
C MET A 120 -47.81 46.98 50.29
N GLU A 121 -46.89 47.95 50.30
CA GLU A 121 -46.10 48.39 49.15
C GLU A 121 -45.22 47.26 48.58
N CYS A 122 -44.90 46.23 49.38
CA CYS A 122 -44.11 45.07 49.01
C CYS A 122 -44.97 43.83 48.65
N SER A 123 -46.30 43.93 48.67
CA SER A 123 -47.22 42.80 48.49
C SER A 123 -47.02 42.04 47.16
N ALA A 124 -46.59 42.74 46.10
CA ALA A 124 -46.29 42.13 44.79
C ALA A 124 -45.09 41.15 44.85
N LEU A 125 -44.18 41.35 45.79
CA LEU A 125 -43.01 40.50 46.05
C LEU A 125 -43.26 39.53 47.22
N ASP A 126 -44.32 39.77 48.00
CA ASP A 126 -44.70 39.01 49.18
C ASP A 126 -45.32 37.63 48.80
N MET A 127 -46.18 37.58 47.79
CA MET A 127 -46.77 36.32 47.32
C MET A 127 -45.85 35.61 46.34
N GLY A 128 -44.82 34.94 46.86
CA GLY A 128 -43.77 34.29 46.07
C GLY A 128 -44.26 33.60 44.79
N LEU A 129 -43.38 33.50 43.80
CA LEU A 129 -43.59 32.66 42.61
C LEU A 129 -44.64 33.16 41.59
N ARG A 130 -44.36 34.26 40.89
CA ARG A 130 -44.63 34.24 39.44
C ARG A 130 -43.29 34.12 38.73
N ASP A 131 -43.04 32.93 38.20
CA ASP A 131 -41.84 32.59 37.42
C ASP A 131 -41.79 33.27 36.05
N ASN A 132 -42.83 34.02 35.67
CA ASN A 132 -43.00 34.57 34.32
C ASN A 132 -43.62 35.98 34.27
N ILE A 133 -43.47 36.80 35.32
CA ILE A 133 -43.77 38.24 35.18
C ILE A 133 -42.45 38.96 35.08
N GLU A 134 -42.19 39.55 33.92
CA GLU A 134 -41.29 40.69 33.79
C GLU A 134 -41.78 41.75 34.78
N LEU A 135 -41.19 41.73 35.97
CA LEU A 135 -41.52 42.70 37.00
C LEU A 135 -41.07 44.04 36.44
N GLU A 136 -42.01 44.89 36.04
CA GLU A 136 -41.68 46.23 35.59
C GLU A 136 -40.88 46.91 36.69
N THR A 137 -39.63 47.27 36.34
CA THR A 137 -38.60 47.81 37.22
C THR A 137 -39.06 49.06 37.97
N SER A 138 -40.08 49.73 37.44
CA SER A 138 -40.74 50.90 38.02
C SER A 138 -41.52 50.63 39.33
N SER A 139 -41.75 49.36 39.70
CA SER A 139 -42.57 49.00 40.87
C SER A 139 -41.79 48.71 42.17
N LEU A 140 -40.44 48.69 42.12
CA LEU A 140 -39.61 48.34 43.29
C LEU A 140 -39.43 49.50 44.28
N GLY A 141 -39.41 50.74 43.78
CA GLY A 141 -39.12 51.95 44.56
C GLY A 141 -40.04 52.15 45.78
N PRO A 142 -41.38 52.03 45.66
CA PRO A 142 -42.30 52.18 46.80
C PRO A 142 -42.05 51.15 47.92
N CYS A 143 -41.68 49.91 47.57
CA CYS A 143 -41.35 48.90 48.56
C CYS A 143 -40.02 49.24 49.28
N VAL A 144 -39.01 49.71 48.55
CA VAL A 144 -37.74 50.16 49.16
C VAL A 144 -37.97 51.35 50.12
N ASP A 145 -38.80 52.32 49.72
CA ASP A 145 -39.20 53.43 50.59
C ASP A 145 -39.89 52.92 51.86
N ALA A 146 -40.82 51.98 51.74
CA ALA A 146 -41.51 51.39 52.88
C ALA A 146 -40.55 50.63 53.82
N LEU A 147 -39.59 49.86 53.29
CA LEU A 147 -38.55 49.19 54.08
C LEU A 147 -37.67 50.20 54.83
N SER A 148 -37.39 51.36 54.22
CA SER A 148 -36.57 52.42 54.83
C SER A 148 -37.20 53.09 56.05
N ARG A 149 -38.53 52.98 56.22
CA ARG A 149 -39.26 53.53 57.38
C ARG A 149 -38.92 52.82 58.70
N SER A 150 -38.33 51.62 58.64
CA SER A 150 -37.85 50.87 59.80
C SER A 150 -36.35 50.65 59.71
N ALA A 151 -35.60 51.13 60.70
CA ALA A 151 -34.14 50.98 60.75
C ALA A 151 -33.70 49.50 60.71
N GLN A 152 -34.48 48.60 61.31
CA GLN A 152 -34.17 47.17 61.30
C GLN A 152 -34.35 46.57 59.89
N LEU A 153 -35.47 46.87 59.22
CA LEU A 153 -35.74 46.35 57.87
C LEU A 153 -34.78 46.94 56.84
N TRP A 154 -34.43 48.21 56.99
CA TRP A 154 -33.42 48.88 56.19
C TRP A 154 -32.04 48.24 56.33
N SER A 155 -31.65 47.86 57.56
CA SER A 155 -30.39 47.16 57.82
C SER A 155 -30.35 45.81 57.11
N SER A 156 -31.42 45.01 57.20
CA SER A 156 -31.53 43.72 56.50
C SER A 156 -31.45 43.89 54.98
N TYR A 157 -32.26 44.80 54.41
CA TYR A 157 -32.27 45.08 52.98
C TYR A 157 -30.90 45.53 52.45
N SER A 158 -30.29 46.52 53.10
CA SER A 158 -28.99 47.05 52.67
C SER A 158 -27.85 46.04 52.87
N GLY A 159 -27.97 45.15 53.85
CA GLY A 159 -27.10 43.99 54.03
C GLY A 159 -27.17 43.05 52.83
N TYR A 160 -28.36 42.54 52.51
CA TYR A 160 -28.56 41.65 51.37
C TYR A 160 -28.15 42.28 50.04
N LEU A 161 -28.45 43.56 49.82
CA LEU A 161 -28.06 44.27 48.59
C LEU A 161 -26.53 44.32 48.40
N ARG A 162 -25.77 44.40 49.50
CA ARG A 162 -24.30 44.39 49.52
C ARG A 162 -23.72 42.98 49.38
N GLU A 163 -24.39 41.96 49.92
CA GLU A 163 -23.94 40.56 49.86
C GLU A 163 -24.22 39.89 48.51
N LEU A 164 -25.28 40.30 47.81
CA LEU A 164 -25.68 39.69 46.52
C LEU A 164 -24.58 39.69 45.44
N PRO A 165 -23.78 40.76 45.22
CA PRO A 165 -22.64 40.70 44.31
C PRO A 165 -21.64 39.61 44.65
N MET A 166 -21.29 39.46 45.94
CA MET A 166 -20.36 38.42 46.40
C MET A 166 -20.95 37.03 46.20
N LEU A 167 -22.25 36.88 46.45
CA LEU A 167 -22.97 35.63 46.20
C LEU A 167 -23.02 35.28 44.71
N CYS A 168 -23.20 36.27 43.83
CA CYS A 168 -23.14 36.04 42.38
C CYS A 168 -21.76 35.59 41.90
N VAL A 169 -20.68 36.16 42.43
CA VAL A 169 -19.31 35.71 42.14
C VAL A 169 -19.14 34.23 42.53
N ALA A 170 -19.66 33.84 43.70
CA ALA A 170 -19.63 32.45 44.15
C ALA A 170 -20.43 31.51 43.24
N PHE A 171 -21.68 31.88 42.90
CA PHE A 171 -22.53 31.07 42.02
C PHE A 171 -21.97 30.92 40.62
N ARG A 172 -21.42 31.99 40.04
CA ARG A 172 -20.79 31.95 38.73
C ARG A 172 -19.60 31.01 38.73
N ARG A 173 -18.76 31.05 39.78
CA ARG A 173 -17.66 30.10 39.89
C ARG A 173 -18.12 28.66 40.00
N LEU A 174 -19.16 28.38 40.77
CA LEU A 174 -19.72 27.03 40.83
C LEU A 174 -20.23 26.57 39.46
N HIS A 175 -20.91 27.46 38.74
CA HIS A 175 -21.33 27.21 37.37
C HIS A 175 -20.13 26.93 36.45
N ASP A 176 -19.09 27.75 36.51
CA ASP A 176 -17.85 27.57 35.72
C ASP A 176 -17.16 26.23 36.05
N ILE A 177 -17.15 25.82 37.31
CA ILE A 177 -16.63 24.52 37.75
C ILE A 177 -17.46 23.37 37.17
N ASP A 178 -18.79 23.47 37.20
CA ASP A 178 -19.68 22.45 36.65
C ASP A 178 -19.52 22.34 35.14
N VAL A 179 -19.43 23.47 34.43
CA VAL A 179 -19.13 23.51 32.98
C VAL A 179 -17.77 22.90 32.69
N ALA A 180 -16.73 23.26 33.45
CA ALA A 180 -15.39 22.69 33.28
C ALA A 180 -15.41 21.16 33.48
N ARG A 181 -16.07 20.66 34.54
CA ARG A 181 -16.22 19.22 34.80
C ARG A 181 -16.87 18.50 33.63
N GLU A 182 -17.92 19.09 33.04
CA GLU A 182 -18.60 18.53 31.89
C GLU A 182 -17.70 18.50 30.64
N ILE A 183 -16.96 19.58 30.38
CA ILE A 183 -15.96 19.62 29.29
C ILE A 183 -14.91 18.53 29.49
N TYR A 184 -14.35 18.39 30.70
CA TYR A 184 -13.36 17.36 31.00
C TYR A 184 -13.90 15.95 30.85
N ARG A 185 -15.16 15.71 31.26
CA ARG A 185 -15.84 14.44 31.07
C ARG A 185 -15.98 14.11 29.58
N ASN A 186 -16.45 15.05 28.77
CA ASN A 186 -16.62 14.86 27.33
C ASN A 186 -15.28 14.64 26.61
N ALA A 187 -14.26 15.44 26.92
CA ALA A 187 -12.91 15.25 26.40
C ALA A 187 -12.31 13.88 26.78
N THR A 188 -12.59 13.39 28.00
CA THR A 188 -12.14 12.07 28.45
C THR A 188 -12.84 10.94 27.68
N LEU A 189 -14.14 11.07 27.42
CA LEU A 189 -14.88 10.11 26.61
C LEU A 189 -14.34 10.05 25.17
N GLU A 190 -14.13 11.21 24.54
CA GLU A 190 -13.53 11.28 23.20
C GLU A 190 -12.13 10.65 23.16
N LYS A 191 -11.31 10.90 24.19
CA LYS A 191 -9.98 10.29 24.30
C LYS A 191 -10.05 8.76 24.43
N LEU A 192 -11.01 8.23 25.21
CA LEU A 192 -11.22 6.79 25.32
C LEU A 192 -11.63 6.17 23.98
N ASP A 193 -12.52 6.83 23.24
CA ASP A 193 -12.93 6.36 21.92
C ASP A 193 -11.79 6.42 20.90
N PHE A 194 -10.96 7.45 20.96
CA PHE A 194 -9.74 7.53 20.15
C PHE A 194 -8.76 6.40 20.47
N LEU A 195 -8.55 6.08 21.75
CA LEU A 195 -7.69 4.97 22.15
C LEU A 195 -8.23 3.62 21.65
N ARG A 196 -9.54 3.39 21.74
CA ARG A 196 -10.19 2.19 21.18
C ARG A 196 -10.00 2.11 19.67
N TYR A 197 -10.14 3.25 18.97
CA TYR A 197 -9.89 3.32 17.54
C TYR A 197 -8.45 2.94 17.19
N LEU A 198 -7.46 3.50 17.88
CA LEU A 198 -6.04 3.16 17.67
C LEU A 198 -5.74 1.70 17.94
N GLN A 199 -6.35 1.12 18.98
CA GLN A 199 -6.21 -0.31 19.27
C GLN A 199 -6.79 -1.17 18.14
N SER A 200 -8.01 -0.86 17.67
CA SER A 200 -8.62 -1.56 16.53
C SER A 200 -7.79 -1.42 15.26
N HIS A 201 -7.25 -0.22 15.00
CA HIS A 201 -6.37 0.03 13.86
C HIS A 201 -5.11 -0.83 13.92
N ARG A 202 -4.46 -0.92 15.09
CA ARG A 202 -3.28 -1.78 15.29
C ARG A 202 -3.59 -3.24 15.01
N SER A 203 -4.68 -3.78 15.54
CA SER A 203 -5.05 -5.18 15.28
C SER A 203 -5.31 -5.45 13.78
N ARG A 204 -5.87 -4.47 13.05
CA ARG A 204 -6.05 -4.56 11.59
C ARG A 204 -4.74 -4.47 10.82
N GLU A 205 -3.74 -3.75 11.33
CA GLU A 205 -2.39 -3.73 10.77
C GLU A 205 -1.69 -5.08 10.97
N GLU A 206 -1.75 -5.63 12.18
CA GLU A 206 -1.19 -6.95 12.49
C GLU A 206 -1.81 -8.04 11.59
N GLU A 207 -3.13 -8.04 11.39
CA GLU A 207 -3.79 -9.00 10.48
C GLU A 207 -3.35 -8.82 9.02
N ARG A 208 -3.17 -7.57 8.57
CA ARG A 208 -2.68 -7.29 7.21
C ARG A 208 -1.24 -7.74 7.03
N GLU A 209 -0.40 -7.55 8.03
CA GLU A 209 1.00 -7.98 8.02
C GLU A 209 1.11 -9.51 7.99
N LEU A 210 0.35 -10.20 8.84
CA LEU A 210 0.25 -11.67 8.80
C LEU A 210 -0.20 -12.16 7.43
N ARG A 211 -1.26 -11.58 6.87
CA ARG A 211 -1.75 -11.95 5.54
C ARG A 211 -0.70 -11.69 4.45
N TRP A 212 0.01 -10.57 4.53
CA TRP A 212 1.09 -10.25 3.60
C TRP A 212 2.24 -11.25 3.68
N SER A 213 2.64 -11.66 4.89
CA SER A 213 3.68 -12.67 5.09
C SER A 213 3.32 -14.01 4.44
N LEU A 214 2.06 -14.46 4.60
CA LEU A 214 1.56 -15.69 3.96
C LEU A 214 1.57 -15.57 2.42
N TYR A 215 1.18 -14.41 1.88
CA TYR A 215 1.28 -14.19 0.43
C TYR A 215 2.72 -14.25 -0.06
N GLN A 216 3.66 -13.72 0.72
CA GLN A 216 5.08 -13.75 0.37
C GLN A 216 5.65 -15.17 0.40
N GLU A 217 5.27 -15.99 1.39
CA GLU A 217 5.63 -17.41 1.45
C GLU A 217 5.09 -18.16 0.23
N ASN A 218 3.81 -18.01 -0.09
CA ASN A 218 3.20 -18.64 -1.27
C ASN A 218 3.87 -18.20 -2.58
N ALA A 219 4.21 -16.91 -2.71
CA ALA A 219 4.91 -16.40 -3.89
C ALA A 219 6.31 -17.01 -4.03
N ASN A 220 7.02 -17.21 -2.90
CA ASN A 220 8.32 -17.87 -2.89
C ASN A 220 8.19 -19.35 -3.27
N GLU A 221 7.17 -20.05 -2.78
CA GLU A 221 6.88 -21.44 -3.17
C GLU A 221 6.62 -21.56 -4.67
N ILE A 222 5.71 -20.75 -5.22
CA ILE A 222 5.44 -20.70 -6.66
C ILE A 222 6.72 -20.38 -7.45
N GLY A 223 7.53 -19.45 -6.95
CA GLY A 223 8.82 -19.11 -7.58
C GLY A 223 9.80 -20.28 -7.61
N ASN A 224 9.83 -21.11 -6.54
CA ASN A 224 10.65 -22.32 -6.48
C ASN A 224 10.12 -23.41 -7.41
N ASP A 225 8.79 -23.60 -7.47
CA ASP A 225 8.15 -24.55 -8.37
C ASP A 225 8.41 -24.21 -9.84
N ILE A 226 8.28 -22.93 -10.20
CA ILE A 226 8.62 -22.46 -11.56
C ILE A 226 10.08 -22.75 -11.87
N ARG A 227 10.99 -22.47 -10.93
CA ARG A 227 12.42 -22.76 -11.11
C ARG A 227 12.68 -24.25 -11.31
N ALA A 228 12.04 -25.11 -10.52
CA ALA A 228 12.15 -26.56 -10.65
C ALA A 228 11.61 -27.04 -12.01
N ALA A 229 10.44 -26.56 -12.43
CA ALA A 229 9.84 -26.89 -13.73
C ALA A 229 10.72 -26.43 -14.90
N VAL A 230 11.36 -25.26 -14.80
CA VAL A 230 12.31 -24.78 -15.82
C VAL A 230 13.55 -25.67 -15.89
N LEU A 231 14.08 -26.11 -14.75
CA LEU A 231 15.22 -27.05 -14.72
C LEU A 231 14.84 -28.41 -15.30
N ASP A 232 13.65 -28.91 -14.99
CA ASP A 232 13.13 -30.17 -15.54
C ASP A 232 12.95 -30.08 -17.05
N LEU A 233 12.27 -29.03 -17.54
CA LEU A 233 12.08 -28.77 -18.97
C LEU A 233 13.41 -28.66 -19.70
N ARG A 234 14.40 -27.97 -19.11
CA ARG A 234 15.76 -27.91 -19.66
C ARG A 234 16.39 -29.30 -19.77
N SER A 235 16.23 -30.16 -18.77
CA SER A 235 16.76 -31.51 -18.78
C SER A 235 16.12 -32.39 -19.87
N VAL A 236 14.81 -32.27 -20.07
CA VAL A 236 14.06 -32.97 -21.13
C VAL A 236 14.52 -32.49 -22.51
N PHE A 237 14.64 -31.19 -22.72
CA PHE A 237 15.17 -30.66 -23.98
C PHE A 237 16.60 -31.16 -24.24
N GLN A 238 17.44 -31.14 -23.22
CA GLN A 238 18.85 -31.50 -23.38
C GLN A 238 19.06 -33.00 -23.59
N THR A 239 18.26 -33.86 -22.97
CA THR A 239 18.37 -35.32 -23.13
C THR A 239 17.58 -35.77 -24.36
N GLN A 240 16.27 -35.53 -24.40
CA GLN A 240 15.39 -36.15 -25.39
C GLN A 240 15.58 -35.57 -26.80
N VAL A 241 15.68 -34.25 -26.95
CA VAL A 241 15.82 -33.64 -28.28
C VAL A 241 17.22 -33.87 -28.82
N SER A 242 18.26 -33.69 -27.99
CA SER A 242 19.64 -33.95 -28.39
C SER A 242 19.85 -35.42 -28.76
N ASP A 243 19.43 -36.35 -27.90
CA ASP A 243 19.64 -37.78 -28.15
C ASP A 243 18.82 -38.26 -29.35
N SER A 244 17.57 -37.78 -29.50
CA SER A 244 16.76 -38.09 -30.69
C SER A 244 17.38 -37.53 -31.97
N MET A 245 17.96 -36.33 -31.92
CA MET A 245 18.62 -35.71 -33.08
C MET A 245 19.91 -36.46 -33.43
N VAL A 246 20.73 -36.84 -32.45
CA VAL A 246 21.92 -37.67 -32.64
C VAL A 246 21.55 -39.05 -33.21
N ALA A 247 20.50 -39.70 -32.68
CA ALA A 247 19.98 -40.96 -33.21
C ALA A 247 19.50 -40.83 -34.66
N SER A 248 18.85 -39.71 -35.01
CA SER A 248 18.40 -39.47 -36.39
C SER A 248 19.57 -39.23 -37.34
N ILE A 249 20.58 -38.44 -36.92
CA ILE A 249 21.79 -38.18 -37.70
C ILE A 249 22.60 -39.46 -37.91
N THR A 250 22.74 -40.30 -36.88
CA THR A 250 23.44 -41.58 -36.99
C THR A 250 22.72 -42.53 -37.94
N LYS A 251 21.39 -42.59 -37.88
CA LYS A 251 20.59 -43.36 -38.85
C LYS A 251 20.77 -42.88 -40.28
N ILE A 252 20.67 -41.56 -40.54
CA ILE A 252 20.90 -40.98 -41.88
C ILE A 252 22.31 -41.30 -42.37
N ARG A 253 23.31 -41.21 -41.48
CA ARG A 253 24.70 -41.55 -41.80
C ARG A 253 24.81 -43.02 -42.22
N GLU A 254 24.20 -43.94 -41.49
CA GLU A 254 24.22 -45.37 -41.83
C GLU A 254 23.53 -45.66 -43.17
N GLU A 255 22.34 -45.09 -43.39
CA GLU A 255 21.62 -45.21 -44.67
C GLU A 255 22.44 -44.68 -45.84
N CYS A 256 23.06 -43.50 -45.68
CA CYS A 256 23.94 -42.91 -46.71
C CYS A 256 25.17 -43.81 -46.99
N ILE A 257 25.82 -44.32 -45.94
CA ILE A 257 26.94 -45.26 -46.09
C ILE A 257 26.50 -46.53 -46.84
N THR A 258 25.34 -47.09 -46.50
CA THR A 258 24.81 -48.27 -47.21
C THR A 258 24.50 -47.97 -48.67
N SER A 259 23.91 -46.81 -48.97
CA SER A 259 23.60 -46.39 -50.33
C SER A 259 24.88 -46.16 -51.16
N VAL A 260 25.90 -45.52 -50.59
CA VAL A 260 27.21 -45.34 -51.23
C VAL A 260 27.89 -46.69 -51.48
N ARG A 261 27.86 -47.63 -50.52
CA ARG A 261 28.41 -48.97 -50.74
C ARG A 261 27.68 -49.72 -51.86
N SER A 262 26.35 -49.61 -51.93
CA SER A 262 25.55 -50.20 -53.02
C SER A 262 25.99 -49.63 -54.37
N LEU A 263 26.04 -48.31 -54.50
CA LEU A 263 26.49 -47.64 -55.72
C LEU A 263 27.92 -48.03 -56.11
N VAL A 264 28.85 -48.10 -55.16
CA VAL A 264 30.22 -48.55 -55.42
C VAL A 264 30.24 -50.01 -55.89
N SER A 265 29.39 -50.88 -55.32
CA SER A 265 29.29 -52.27 -55.75
C SER A 265 28.71 -52.41 -57.15
N GLU A 266 27.66 -51.65 -57.48
CA GLU A 266 27.08 -51.58 -58.83
C GLU A 266 28.08 -51.04 -59.85
N LEU A 267 28.79 -49.95 -59.51
CA LEU A 267 29.84 -49.39 -60.36
C LEU A 267 30.97 -50.39 -60.60
N ARG A 268 31.36 -51.14 -59.57
CA ARG A 268 32.38 -52.18 -59.68
C ARG A 268 31.94 -53.31 -60.60
N ILE A 269 30.69 -53.76 -60.48
CA ILE A 269 30.09 -54.78 -61.36
C ILE A 269 30.07 -54.28 -62.81
N ALA A 270 29.52 -53.08 -63.04
CA ALA A 270 29.46 -52.47 -64.37
C ALA A 270 30.86 -52.29 -64.98
N HIS A 271 31.86 -51.90 -64.18
CA HIS A 271 33.24 -51.80 -64.64
C HIS A 271 33.83 -53.15 -65.03
N THR A 272 33.55 -54.21 -64.26
CA THR A 272 34.01 -55.57 -64.61
C THR A 272 33.33 -56.10 -65.87
N GLU A 273 32.04 -55.84 -66.07
CA GLU A 273 31.32 -56.20 -67.29
C GLU A 273 31.89 -55.49 -68.51
N LEU A 274 32.15 -54.18 -68.41
CA LEU A 274 32.73 -53.39 -69.49
C LEU A 274 34.15 -53.83 -69.85
N LEU A 275 34.97 -54.20 -68.85
CA LEU A 275 36.29 -54.80 -69.08
C LEU A 275 36.18 -56.17 -69.74
N GLN A 276 35.19 -56.98 -69.37
CA GLN A 276 34.96 -58.29 -69.96
C GLN A 276 34.48 -58.18 -71.42
N GLU A 277 33.53 -57.30 -71.72
CA GLU A 277 33.09 -56.99 -73.07
C GLU A 277 34.23 -56.42 -73.93
N GLY A 278 35.02 -55.50 -73.36
CA GLY A 278 36.23 -54.97 -74.00
C GLY A 278 37.25 -56.06 -74.32
N GLY A 279 37.45 -57.00 -73.38
CA GLY A 279 38.30 -58.18 -73.59
C GLY A 279 37.81 -59.07 -74.73
N ILE A 280 36.51 -59.40 -74.77
CA ILE A 280 35.90 -60.21 -75.83
C ILE A 280 36.00 -59.51 -77.19
N SER A 281 35.75 -58.20 -77.26
CA SER A 281 35.85 -57.43 -78.51
C SER A 281 37.29 -57.35 -79.00
N LEU A 282 38.26 -57.17 -78.10
CA LEU A 282 39.67 -57.17 -78.43
C LEU A 282 40.10 -58.54 -78.95
N GLU A 283 39.70 -59.62 -78.28
CA GLU A 283 39.98 -61.00 -78.71
C GLU A 283 39.40 -61.30 -80.10
N LYS A 284 38.15 -60.87 -80.37
CA LYS A 284 37.52 -60.97 -81.69
C LYS A 284 38.29 -60.20 -82.77
N THR A 285 38.77 -59.00 -82.44
CA THR A 285 39.54 -58.14 -83.35
C THR A 285 40.91 -58.76 -83.64
N VAL A 286 41.59 -59.29 -82.62
CA VAL A 286 42.85 -60.04 -82.76
C VAL A 286 42.63 -61.27 -83.63
N ALA A 287 41.57 -62.06 -83.38
CA ALA A 287 41.23 -63.22 -84.20
C ALA A 287 40.96 -62.83 -85.66
N HIS A 288 40.25 -61.72 -85.90
CA HIS A 288 39.99 -61.20 -87.24
C HIS A 288 41.28 -60.79 -87.96
N HIS A 289 42.15 -60.00 -87.32
CA HIS A 289 43.45 -59.63 -87.90
C HIS A 289 44.36 -60.84 -88.14
N THR A 290 44.34 -61.83 -87.24
CA THR A 290 45.09 -63.08 -87.42
C THR A 290 44.60 -63.84 -88.65
N SER A 291 43.27 -63.88 -88.86
CA SER A 291 42.67 -64.46 -90.06
C SER A 291 43.03 -63.68 -91.34
N GLU A 292 42.98 -62.36 -91.31
CA GLU A 292 43.36 -61.54 -92.47
C GLU A 292 44.84 -61.68 -92.81
N LEU A 293 45.72 -61.68 -91.80
CA LEU A 293 47.16 -61.92 -91.99
C LEU A 293 47.43 -63.32 -92.53
N SER A 294 46.72 -64.34 -92.04
CA SER A 294 46.78 -65.69 -92.62
C SER A 294 46.34 -65.70 -94.09
N GLY A 295 45.28 -64.94 -94.41
CA GLY A 295 44.83 -64.75 -95.79
C GLY A 295 45.92 -64.13 -96.67
N VAL A 296 46.52 -63.02 -96.23
CA VAL A 296 47.63 -62.34 -96.94
C VAL A 296 48.83 -63.26 -97.13
N LEU A 297 49.21 -64.00 -96.09
CA LEU A 297 50.29 -65.00 -96.17
C LEU A 297 49.99 -66.07 -97.21
N GLN A 298 48.75 -66.53 -97.28
CA GLN A 298 48.33 -67.51 -98.28
C GLN A 298 48.38 -66.92 -99.70
N THR A 299 47.96 -65.67 -99.90
CA THR A 299 48.09 -64.98 -101.19
C THR A 299 49.55 -64.84 -101.60
N ILE A 300 50.42 -64.40 -100.67
CA ILE A 300 51.87 -64.32 -100.90
C ILE A 300 52.41 -65.69 -101.30
N HIS A 301 52.01 -66.76 -100.60
CA HIS A 301 52.44 -68.12 -100.91
C HIS A 301 52.03 -68.53 -102.33
N THR A 302 50.79 -68.21 -102.77
CA THR A 302 50.35 -68.50 -104.14
C THR A 302 51.09 -67.68 -105.21
N VAL A 303 51.44 -66.43 -104.91
CA VAL A 303 52.23 -65.57 -105.82
C VAL A 303 53.66 -66.09 -105.96
N ILE A 304 54.28 -66.49 -104.84
CA ILE A 304 55.59 -67.13 -104.83
C ILE A 304 55.52 -68.41 -105.67
N ASP A 305 54.55 -69.30 -105.40
CA ASP A 305 54.38 -70.55 -106.14
C ASP A 305 54.23 -70.34 -107.65
N ARG A 306 53.49 -69.30 -108.04
CA ARG A 306 53.30 -68.92 -109.46
C ARG A 306 54.58 -68.36 -110.07
N GLN A 307 55.34 -67.54 -109.35
CA GLN A 307 56.66 -67.05 -109.77
C GLN A 307 57.66 -68.18 -109.90
N THR A 308 57.68 -69.15 -108.97
CA THR A 308 58.54 -70.32 -109.02
C THR A 308 58.25 -71.20 -110.24
N ARG A 309 56.96 -71.41 -110.57
CA ARG A 309 56.57 -72.13 -111.80
C ARG A 309 56.93 -71.38 -113.07
N LEU A 310 56.78 -70.05 -113.08
CA LEU A 310 57.20 -69.21 -114.21
C LEU A 310 58.72 -69.26 -114.41
N LEU A 311 59.51 -69.21 -113.33
CA LEU A 311 60.95 -69.35 -113.40
C LEU A 311 61.39 -70.74 -113.86
N ALA A 312 60.72 -71.81 -113.38
CA ALA A 312 60.95 -73.17 -113.87
C ALA A 312 60.68 -73.29 -115.38
N SER A 313 59.57 -72.71 -115.88
CA SER A 313 59.24 -72.72 -117.31
C SER A 313 60.21 -71.90 -118.18
N ARG A 314 60.83 -70.84 -117.64
CA ARG A 314 61.86 -70.06 -118.35
C ARG A 314 63.21 -70.76 -118.36
N LEU A 315 63.53 -71.56 -117.34
CA LEU A 315 64.74 -72.39 -117.30
C LEU A 315 64.66 -73.52 -118.35
N GLU A 316 63.51 -74.18 -118.49
CA GLU A 316 63.30 -75.21 -119.53
C GLU A 316 63.34 -74.63 -120.96
N ALA A 317 62.91 -73.38 -121.15
CA ALA A 317 62.98 -72.70 -122.45
C ALA A 317 64.41 -72.30 -122.86
N HIS A 318 65.34 -72.13 -121.91
CA HIS A 318 66.73 -71.75 -122.20
C HIS A 318 67.64 -72.95 -122.49
N GLU A 319 67.27 -74.16 -122.06
CA GLU A 319 68.08 -75.37 -122.27
C GLU A 319 67.93 -75.97 -123.69
N GLY A 320 66.88 -75.58 -124.41
CA GLY A 320 66.61 -76.02 -125.79
C GLY A 320 67.38 -75.27 -126.90
N GLN A 321 67.99 -74.12 -126.61
CA GLN A 321 68.52 -73.22 -127.65
C GLN A 321 70.03 -73.33 -127.95
N PHE A 322 70.80 -74.12 -127.20
CA PHE A 322 72.27 -74.20 -127.37
C PHE A 322 72.80 -75.41 -128.15
N LYS A 323 71.93 -76.25 -128.76
CA LYS A 323 72.36 -77.51 -129.42
C LYS A 323 72.47 -77.52 -130.96
N CYS A 324 72.26 -76.42 -131.69
CA CYS A 324 72.04 -76.50 -133.15
C CYS A 324 73.08 -75.91 -134.12
N CYS A 325 74.29 -75.48 -133.70
CA CYS A 325 75.32 -75.04 -134.65
C CYS A 325 76.69 -75.70 -134.39
N ARG A 326 76.84 -76.96 -134.84
CA ARG A 326 78.13 -77.67 -134.99
C ARG A 326 78.06 -78.64 -136.19
N ALA A 327 78.28 -78.12 -137.40
CA ALA A 327 78.51 -78.78 -138.71
C ALA A 327 78.29 -77.65 -139.75
N GLU A 328 79.13 -77.24 -140.71
CA GLU A 328 80.20 -77.81 -141.54
C GLU A 328 81.06 -76.63 -142.08
N HIS A 329 82.29 -76.93 -142.51
CA HIS A 329 83.13 -76.28 -143.54
C HIS A 329 83.39 -74.76 -143.56
#